data_AF-A0AAW8I2P0-F1
#
_entry.id   AF-A0AAW8I2P0-F1
#
_cell.length_a   1.000
_cell.length_b   1.000
_cell.length_c   1.000
_cell.angle_alpha   90.00
_cell.angle_beta   90.00
_cell.angle_gamma   90.00
#
_symmetry.space_group_name_H-M   'P 1'
#
loop_
_entity.id
_entity.type
_entity.pdbx_description
1 polymer ?
#
loop_
_entity_poly.entity_id
_entity_poly.type
_entity_poly.pdbx_seq_one_letter_code
_entity_poly.pdbx_strand_id
1 'polypeptide(L)'
;MGSGSRERIVEVFDALDAELDRLDEVSFEVLTTPERLRSLERLECLVRRLPAVGHALINQLDAQASEEELGGTLCCALANRL
;
A
#
# COMPACT_ATOMS: atom_id res chain seq x y z
N MET A 1 -8.64 15.05 17.28
CA MET A 1 -8.34 14.44 15.97
C MET A 1 -7.83 13.05 16.27
N GLY A 2 -8.67 12.05 16.02
CA GLY A 2 -8.71 10.79 16.78
C GLY A 2 -7.41 10.00 16.74
N SER A 3 -6.93 9.63 17.94
CA SER A 3 -6.01 8.51 18.20
C SER A 3 -6.20 7.40 17.17
N GLY A 4 -5.23 7.22 16.27
CA GLY A 4 -5.18 6.06 15.41
C GLY A 4 -4.92 4.83 16.27
N SER A 5 -5.98 4.22 16.78
CA SER A 5 -5.88 2.95 17.48
C SER A 5 -5.32 1.91 16.51
N ARG A 6 -4.53 0.96 17.03
CA ARG A 6 -3.94 -0.13 16.22
C ARG A 6 -5.00 -0.83 15.38
N GLU A 7 -6.18 -1.03 15.96
CA GLU A 7 -7.35 -1.64 15.33
C GLU A 7 -7.77 -0.87 14.08
N ARG A 8 -7.82 0.46 14.14
CA ARG A 8 -8.18 1.29 12.99
C ARG A 8 -7.16 1.20 11.86
N ILE A 9 -5.87 1.09 12.19
CA ILE A 9 -4.82 0.93 11.17
C ILE A 9 -5.00 -0.41 10.45
N VAL A 10 -5.20 -1.49 11.23
CA VAL A 10 -5.45 -2.84 10.70
C VAL A 10 -6.71 -2.87 9.85
N GLU A 11 -7.84 -2.33 10.33
CA GLU A 11 -9.10 -2.26 9.59
C GLU A 11 -8.95 -1.55 8.23
N VAL A 12 -8.12 -0.51 8.14
CA VAL A 12 -7.88 0.21 6.87
C VAL A 12 -7.07 -0.63 5.89
N PHE A 13 -6.07 -1.39 6.37
CA PHE A 13 -5.33 -2.33 5.51
C PHE A 13 -6.22 -3.48 5.06
N ASP A 14 -6.95 -4.11 5.98
CA ASP A 14 -7.88 -5.21 5.66
C ASP A 14 -8.94 -4.78 4.64
N ALA A 15 -9.47 -3.56 4.77
CA ALA A 15 -10.41 -3.01 3.80
C ALA A 15 -9.77 -2.73 2.43
N LEU A 16 -8.50 -2.31 2.39
CA LEU A 16 -7.79 -2.11 1.14
C LEU A 16 -7.56 -3.45 0.42
N ASP A 17 -7.11 -4.47 1.16
CA ASP A 17 -6.88 -5.81 0.63
C ASP A 17 -8.19 -6.41 0.08
N ALA A 18 -9.30 -6.29 0.83
CA ALA A 18 -10.61 -6.75 0.37
C ALA A 18 -11.09 -6.06 -0.92
N GLU A 19 -10.84 -4.77 -1.10
CA GLU A 19 -11.20 -4.07 -2.34
C GLU A 19 -10.27 -4.43 -3.52
N LEU A 20 -9.01 -4.77 -3.26
CA LEU A 20 -8.09 -5.30 -4.27
C LEU A 20 -8.51 -6.69 -4.73
N ASP A 21 -8.87 -7.59 -3.79
CA ASP A 21 -9.39 -8.93 -4.10
C ASP A 21 -10.66 -8.82 -4.97
N ARG A 22 -11.58 -7.93 -4.60
CA ARG A 22 -12.79 -7.67 -5.40
C ARG A 22 -12.49 -7.15 -6.80
N LEU A 23 -11.42 -6.37 -6.97
CA LEU A 23 -11.03 -5.87 -8.29
C LEU A 23 -10.43 -6.98 -9.17
N ASP A 24 -9.71 -7.94 -8.57
CA ASP A 24 -9.15 -9.10 -9.29
C ASP A 24 -10.25 -10.02 -9.85
N GLU A 25 -11.41 -10.08 -9.18
CA GLU A 25 -12.58 -10.83 -9.63
C GLU A 25 -13.38 -10.15 -10.76
N VAL A 26 -13.12 -8.88 -11.07
CA VAL A 26 -13.89 -8.13 -12.08
C VAL A 26 -13.38 -8.39 -13.50
N SER A 27 -14.30 -8.78 -14.40
CA SER A 27 -14.01 -8.84 -15.83
C SER A 27 -14.08 -7.45 -16.49
N PHE A 28 -13.05 -7.13 -17.27
CA PHE A 28 -13.00 -5.94 -18.13
C PHE A 28 -13.51 -6.19 -19.56
N GLU A 29 -14.12 -7.35 -19.82
CA GLU A 29 -14.58 -7.74 -21.17
C GLU A 29 -15.70 -6.85 -21.69
N VAL A 30 -16.57 -6.38 -20.80
CA VAL A 30 -17.70 -5.48 -21.12
C VAL A 30 -17.26 -4.06 -21.48
N LEU A 31 -16.02 -3.68 -21.15
CA LEU A 31 -15.51 -2.34 -21.43
C LEU A 31 -15.08 -2.19 -22.89
N THR A 32 -15.32 -1.01 -23.45
CA THR A 32 -14.71 -0.58 -24.71
C THR A 32 -13.22 -0.24 -24.49
N THR A 33 -12.43 -0.18 -25.56
CA THR A 33 -11.01 0.23 -25.50
C THR A 33 -10.77 1.56 -24.75
N PRO A 34 -11.49 2.66 -25.01
CA PRO A 34 -11.28 3.90 -24.25
C PRO A 34 -11.64 3.76 -22.77
N GLU A 35 -12.62 2.93 -22.41
CA GLU A 35 -12.96 2.68 -21.00
C GLU A 35 -11.87 1.87 -20.30
N ARG A 36 -11.26 0.89 -20.98
CA ARG A 36 -10.08 0.17 -20.46
C ARG A 36 -8.91 1.11 -20.20
N LEU A 37 -8.63 2.05 -21.11
CA LEU A 37 -7.57 3.03 -20.92
C LEU A 37 -7.84 3.93 -19.70
N ARG A 38 -9.07 4.42 -19.51
CA ARG A 38 -9.42 5.20 -18.31
C ARG A 38 -9.29 4.39 -17.02
N SER A 39 -9.64 3.10 -17.04
CA SER A 39 -9.43 2.20 -15.90
C SER A 39 -7.95 2.04 -15.58
N LEU A 40 -7.08 1.90 -16.59
CA LEU A 40 -5.63 1.86 -16.40
C LEU A 40 -5.07 3.18 -15.85
N GLU A 41 -5.52 4.34 -16.36
CA GLU A 41 -5.13 5.65 -15.81
C GLU A 41 -5.50 5.79 -14.33
N ARG A 42 -6.68 5.28 -13.94
CA ARG A 42 -7.12 5.29 -12.55
C ARG A 42 -6.25 4.38 -11.68
N LEU A 43 -5.91 3.19 -12.16
CA LEU A 43 -5.02 2.27 -11.45
C LEU A 43 -3.63 2.88 -11.27
N GLU A 44 -3.07 3.47 -12.32
CA GLU A 44 -1.78 4.15 -12.26
C GLU A 44 -1.79 5.30 -11.23
N CYS A 45 -2.88 6.08 -11.18
CA CYS A 45 -3.04 7.12 -10.16
C CYS A 45 -3.05 6.56 -8.74
N LEU A 46 -3.66 5.39 -8.51
CA LEU A 46 -3.66 4.72 -7.21
C LEU A 46 -2.26 4.19 -6.86
N VAL A 47 -1.61 3.50 -7.80
CA VAL A 47 -0.25 2.96 -7.63
C VAL A 47 0.73 4.06 -7.29
N ARG A 48 0.67 5.23 -7.94
CA ARG A 48 1.56 6.36 -7.63
C ARG A 48 1.36 6.96 -6.24
N ARG A 49 0.17 6.82 -5.65
CA ARG A 49 -0.12 7.34 -4.31
C ARG A 49 0.39 6.42 -3.21
N LEU A 50 0.48 5.12 -3.46
CA LEU A 50 0.90 4.12 -2.46
C LEU A 50 2.33 4.36 -1.93
N PRO A 51 3.36 4.62 -2.77
CA PRO A 51 4.71 4.92 -2.28
C PRO A 51 4.75 6.13 -1.33
N ALA A 52 3.97 7.18 -1.61
CA ALA A 52 3.90 8.34 -0.73
C ALA A 52 3.35 8.01 0.66
N VAL A 53 2.39 7.08 0.75
CA VAL A 53 1.89 6.56 2.03
C VAL A 53 2.95 5.68 2.71
N GLY A 54 3.62 4.81 1.95
CA GLY A 54 4.68 3.93 2.44
C GLY A 54 5.88 4.70 3.01
N HIS A 55 6.27 5.82 2.40
CA HIS A 55 7.37 6.66 2.90
C HIS A 55 7.15 7.14 4.34
N ALA A 56 5.91 7.42 4.75
CA ALA A 56 5.65 7.83 6.12
C ALA A 56 5.96 6.71 7.13
N LEU A 57 5.59 5.46 6.80
CA LEU A 57 5.89 4.29 7.62
C LEU A 57 7.39 3.98 7.63
N ILE A 58 8.06 4.07 6.48
CA ILE A 58 9.51 3.89 6.38
C ILE A 58 10.26 4.92 7.23
N ASN A 59 9.84 6.19 7.18
CA ASN A 59 10.45 7.24 8.01
C ASN A 59 10.20 7.02 9.51
N GLN A 60 9.05 6.45 9.89
CA GLN A 60 8.80 6.06 11.28
C GLN A 60 9.70 4.91 11.73
N LEU A 61 9.91 3.90 10.87
CA LEU A 61 10.86 2.83 11.13
C LEU A 61 12.29 3.36 11.28
N ASP A 62 12.72 4.25 10.39
CA ASP A 62 14.05 4.90 10.46
C ASP A 62 14.25 5.67 11.77
N ALA A 63 13.20 6.36 12.23
CA ALA A 63 13.28 7.19 13.44
C ALA A 63 13.14 6.40 14.76
N GLN A 64 12.51 5.22 14.75
CA GLN A 64 12.09 4.52 15.97
C GLN A 64 12.71 3.13 16.15
N ALA A 65 13.04 2.43 15.07
CA ALA A 65 13.55 1.07 15.14
C ALA A 65 15.08 1.06 15.28
N SER A 66 15.57 0.19 16.15
CA SER A 66 17.00 -0.09 16.27
C SER A 66 17.46 -1.11 15.21
N GLU A 67 18.75 -1.09 14.89
CA GLU A 67 19.33 -2.10 13.97
C GLU A 67 19.18 -3.53 14.49
N GLU A 68 19.15 -3.72 15.82
CA GLU A 68 18.91 -5.03 16.45
C GLU A 68 17.49 -5.55 16.18
N GLU A 69 16.48 -4.68 16.28
CA GLU A 69 15.08 -5.02 15.97
C GLU A 69 14.87 -5.29 14.48
N LEU A 70 15.59 -4.57 13.62
CA LEU A 70 15.53 -4.72 12.16
C LEU A 70 16.37 -5.91 11.65
N GLY A 71 17.36 -6.36 12.42
CA GLY A 71 18.32 -7.39 12.02
C GLY A 71 19.42 -6.86 11.08
N GLY A 72 19.74 -5.57 11.16
CA GLY A 72 20.68 -4.85 10.30
C GLY A 72 20.23 -3.41 10.04
N THR A 73 20.87 -2.72 9.09
CA THR A 73 20.44 -1.38 8.68
C THR A 73 19.04 -1.41 8.07
N LEU A 74 18.29 -0.30 8.17
CA LEU A 74 16.96 -0.20 7.57
C LEU A 74 16.95 -0.58 6.08
N CYS A 75 17.92 -0.10 5.30
CA CYS A 75 18.03 -0.45 3.88
C CYS A 75 18.16 -1.97 3.67
N CYS A 76 18.99 -2.66 4.46
CA CYS A 76 19.14 -4.11 4.39
C CYS A 76 17.86 -4.84 4.83
N ALA A 77 17.21 -4.36 5.90
CA ALA A 77 15.97 -4.96 6.40
C ALA A 77 14.82 -4.82 5.39
N LEU A 78 14.69 -3.67 4.73
CA LEU A 78 13.70 -3.45 3.68
C LEU A 78 14.02 -4.32 2.45
N ALA A 79 15.26 -4.32 1.95
CA ALA A 79 15.64 -5.09 0.76
C ALA A 79 15.49 -6.63 0.93
N ASN A 80 15.53 -7.13 2.16
CA ASN A 80 15.32 -8.56 2.44
C ASN A 80 13.85 -8.94 2.57
N ARG A 81 12.95 -7.98 2.79
CA ARG A 81 11.53 -8.23 3.13
C ARG A 81 10.54 -7.72 2.08
N LEU A 82 10.95 -6.75 1.24
CA LEU A 82 10.16 -6.11 0.19
C LEU A 82 10.86 -6.26 -1.16
#